data_AF-A0A1W1VRE0-F1
#
_entry.id   AF-A0A1W1VRE0-F1
#
_cell.length_a   1.000
_cell.length_b   1.000
_cell.length_c   1.000
_cell.angle_alpha   90.00
_cell.angle_beta   90.00
_cell.angle_gamma   90.00
#
_symmetry.space_group_name_H-M   'P 1'
#
loop_
_entity.id
_entity.type
_entity.pdbx_description
1 polymer ?
#
loop_
_entity_poly.entity_id
_entity_poly.type
_entity_poly.pdbx_seq_one_letter_code
_entity_poly.pdbx_strand_id
1 'polypeptide(L)'
;MEDSALMKQVRYIITRPCLQEGSLSLLKYLDSTFPESGPATLVDDRGREYAVEVDRAARRVWGLRALYHEGNLGVNDVLLLTPQGEGRYAVETVVKPHASPLPGSSSGLDRQPEARRVVINATPHVREVRMEQVRPQPTREQPHRETPPARENIPAEPSVTVRLAAAPEAGTEARTQAQATANLGTTAPAQAGASTAPVATRHDPRPAPRAAAPLPTGVNEQLTELARLTGYRLTTPAPGIVRLAAELGTHGYTVQLALSADALREPAWREGANYRLLVLPESERPQGVPRLTREALGALIEHARLAPLSPLDLHGYWKAGNLDLESAASISELVGAHLAQRGAFSFVLLTLAAHPAHSVITVSRLAERLGSGVNLAELQTILDTLTRTPFLALTPLPGGQYLLRADVRDLLADLAEYAEGVRRRVRTSGETVGARV
;
A
#
# COMPACT_ATOMS: atom_id res chain seq x y z
N MET A 1 25.59 10.78 47.90
CA MET A 1 24.47 11.69 47.59
C MET A 1 24.82 12.47 46.33
N GLU A 2 24.61 11.93 45.14
CA GLU A 2 24.19 10.58 44.76
C GLU A 2 24.66 10.31 43.32
N ASP A 3 24.88 9.04 42.97
CA ASP A 3 25.28 8.69 41.62
C ASP A 3 24.18 9.06 40.62
N SER A 4 24.46 10.04 39.76
CA SER A 4 23.71 10.24 38.52
C SER A 4 24.13 9.16 37.52
N ALA A 5 23.87 7.90 37.88
CA ALA A 5 23.99 6.77 36.98
C ALA A 5 23.08 7.04 35.78
N LEU A 6 23.66 7.03 34.57
CA LEU A 6 22.94 7.43 33.35
C LEU A 6 21.61 6.65 33.23
N MET A 7 20.50 7.33 33.53
CA MET A 7 19.16 6.78 33.43
C MET A 7 18.89 6.46 31.97
N LYS A 8 19.09 5.20 31.61
CA LYS A 8 19.08 4.73 30.23
C LYS A 8 17.65 4.71 29.72
N GLN A 9 17.24 5.81 29.08
CA GLN A 9 15.97 5.91 28.37
C GLN A 9 15.90 4.82 27.29
N VAL A 10 14.87 3.98 27.35
CA VAL A 10 14.67 2.88 26.39
C VAL A 10 13.45 3.17 25.52
N ARG A 11 13.66 3.09 24.20
CA ARG A 11 12.64 3.32 23.19
C ARG A 11 11.85 2.03 22.91
N TYR A 12 10.53 2.10 23.07
CA TYR A 12 9.60 1.04 22.68
C TYR A 12 8.67 1.54 21.57
N ILE A 13 8.32 0.66 20.62
CA ILE A 13 7.40 0.97 19.51
C ILE A 13 6.09 0.23 19.75
N ILE A 14 4.99 0.97 19.78
CA ILE A 14 3.65 0.43 20.04
C ILE A 14 3.19 -0.40 18.84
N THR A 15 2.81 -1.65 19.10
CA THR A 15 2.26 -2.57 18.09
C THR A 15 0.75 -2.73 18.23
N ARG A 16 0.07 -3.32 17.23
CA ARG A 16 -1.39 -3.51 17.26
C ARG A 16 -1.87 -4.35 18.46
N PRO A 17 -1.23 -5.48 18.83
CA PRO A 17 -1.60 -6.22 20.05
C PRO A 17 -1.52 -5.37 21.32
N CYS A 18 -0.49 -4.51 21.44
CA CYS A 18 -0.32 -3.63 22.61
C CYS A 18 -1.56 -2.77 22.88
N LEU A 19 -2.08 -2.12 21.82
CA LEU A 19 -3.27 -1.25 21.93
C LEU A 19 -4.54 -2.03 22.26
N GLN A 20 -4.72 -3.21 21.65
CA GLN A 20 -5.92 -4.05 21.86
C GLN A 20 -5.95 -4.60 23.29
N GLU A 21 -4.82 -5.15 23.74
CA GLU A 21 -4.68 -5.82 25.03
C GLU A 21 -4.43 -4.84 26.19
N GLY A 22 -4.04 -3.59 25.90
CA GLY A 22 -3.64 -2.62 26.92
C GLY A 22 -2.31 -2.99 27.59
N SER A 23 -1.39 -3.55 26.81
CA SER A 23 -0.15 -4.16 27.33
C SER A 23 1.09 -3.77 26.53
N LEU A 24 2.27 -3.91 27.15
CA LEU A 24 3.57 -3.79 26.52
C LEU A 24 4.28 -5.15 26.58
N SER A 25 4.93 -5.57 25.50
CA SER A 25 5.73 -6.80 25.49
C SER A 25 7.16 -6.54 25.97
N LEU A 26 7.60 -7.26 27.00
CA LEU A 26 8.97 -7.23 27.51
C LEU A 26 9.90 -7.95 26.52
N LEU A 27 10.51 -7.16 25.64
CA LEU A 27 11.53 -7.61 24.70
C LEU A 27 12.91 -7.57 25.37
N LYS A 28 13.89 -8.31 24.81
CA LYS A 28 15.24 -8.48 25.40
C LYS A 28 15.98 -7.18 25.75
N TYR A 29 15.63 -6.06 25.13
CA TYR A 29 16.23 -4.75 25.37
C TYR A 29 15.54 -3.93 26.48
N LEU A 30 14.39 -4.40 26.98
CA LEU A 30 13.63 -3.84 28.10
C LEU A 30 13.81 -4.62 29.41
N ASP A 31 14.43 -5.81 29.37
CA ASP A 31 14.74 -6.62 30.56
C ASP A 31 15.59 -5.86 31.59
N SER A 32 16.43 -4.91 31.15
CA SER A 32 17.20 -4.02 32.04
C SER A 32 16.41 -2.85 32.60
N THR A 33 15.24 -2.54 32.02
CA THR A 33 14.35 -1.47 32.49
C THR A 33 13.37 -2.01 33.52
N PHE A 34 12.86 -3.23 33.35
CA PHE A 34 11.93 -3.88 34.28
C PHE A 34 12.59 -5.09 34.96
N PRO A 35 13.41 -4.88 36.02
CA PRO A 35 14.19 -5.95 36.63
C PRO A 35 13.35 -6.96 37.42
N GLU A 36 12.23 -6.54 38.00
CA GLU A 36 11.39 -7.36 38.89
C GLU A 36 9.96 -7.51 38.35
N SER A 37 9.24 -8.51 38.85
CA SER A 37 7.80 -8.69 38.56
C SER A 37 6.97 -8.16 39.72
N GLY A 38 5.83 -7.54 39.44
CA GLY A 38 4.96 -6.97 40.46
C GLY A 38 4.26 -5.67 40.02
N PRO A 39 3.58 -4.98 40.95
CA PRO A 39 2.98 -3.69 40.68
C PRO A 39 4.05 -2.62 40.47
N ALA A 40 3.82 -1.75 39.50
CA ALA A 40 4.64 -0.59 39.19
C ALA A 40 3.76 0.60 38.77
N THR A 41 4.37 1.78 38.68
CA THR A 41 3.69 3.02 38.29
C THR A 41 4.44 3.65 37.12
N LEU A 42 3.74 3.88 36.01
CA LEU A 42 4.22 4.80 34.97
C LEU A 42 3.74 6.21 35.26
N VAL A 43 4.58 7.21 35.04
CA VAL A 43 4.27 8.64 35.20
C VAL A 43 4.46 9.32 33.85
N ASP A 44 3.43 9.97 33.31
CA ASP A 44 3.58 10.70 32.04
C ASP A 44 4.24 12.07 32.20
N ASP A 45 4.52 12.72 31.07
CA ASP A 45 5.05 14.08 30.96
C ASP A 45 4.18 15.15 31.65
N ARG A 46 2.91 14.83 31.92
CA ARG A 46 1.93 15.69 32.62
C ARG A 46 1.81 15.34 34.10
N GLY A 47 2.62 14.42 34.62
CA GLY A 47 2.62 13.99 36.01
C GLY A 47 1.47 13.07 36.40
N ARG A 48 0.73 12.49 35.44
CA ARG A 48 -0.34 11.53 35.72
C ARG A 48 0.25 10.14 35.95
N GLU A 49 -0.23 9.47 36.97
CA GLU A 49 0.23 8.15 37.40
C GLU A 49 -0.70 7.04 36.89
N TYR A 50 -0.12 6.03 36.25
CA TYR A 50 -0.83 4.85 35.74
C TYR A 50 -0.30 3.61 36.45
N ALA A 51 -1.18 2.94 37.20
CA ALA A 51 -0.87 1.67 37.83
C ALA A 51 -0.73 0.57 36.76
N VAL A 52 0.39 -0.15 36.79
CA VAL A 52 0.73 -1.20 35.84
C VAL A 52 1.23 -2.45 36.57
N GLU A 53 1.09 -3.61 35.93
CA GLU A 53 1.53 -4.89 36.48
C GLU A 53 2.57 -5.51 35.56
N VAL A 54 3.78 -5.71 36.08
CA VAL A 54 4.92 -6.29 35.36
C VAL A 54 4.95 -7.79 35.59
N ASP A 55 4.67 -8.58 34.56
CA ASP A 55 4.76 -10.04 34.57
C ASP A 55 5.92 -10.49 33.67
N ARG A 56 7.06 -10.85 34.28
CA ARG A 56 8.22 -11.37 33.54
C ARG A 56 8.04 -12.82 33.07
N ALA A 57 7.12 -13.60 33.64
CA ALA A 57 6.83 -14.96 33.20
C ALA A 57 6.04 -14.97 31.87
N ALA A 58 5.00 -14.12 31.76
CA ALA A 58 4.32 -13.85 30.49
C ALA A 58 5.11 -12.91 29.56
N ARG A 59 6.17 -12.26 30.07
CA ARG A 59 6.96 -11.20 29.40
C ARG A 59 6.09 -10.03 28.95
N ARG A 60 5.23 -9.53 29.82
CA ARG A 60 4.29 -8.44 29.53
C ARG A 60 4.17 -7.45 30.70
N VAL A 61 3.83 -6.21 30.38
CA VAL A 61 3.38 -5.20 31.34
C VAL A 61 1.94 -4.84 31.01
N TRP A 62 1.04 -4.95 31.99
CA TRP A 62 -0.40 -4.72 31.84
C TRP A 62 -0.83 -3.39 32.48
N GLY A 63 -2.06 -2.93 32.19
CA GLY A 63 -2.61 -1.68 32.76
C GLY A 63 -2.45 -0.44 31.86
N LEU A 64 -1.79 -0.57 30.71
CA LEU A 64 -1.43 0.57 29.84
C LEU A 64 -2.57 1.13 28.99
N ARG A 65 -3.77 0.53 29.05
CA ARG A 65 -4.94 0.95 28.26
C ARG A 65 -5.32 2.41 28.48
N ALA A 66 -5.27 2.91 29.72
CA ALA A 66 -5.59 4.31 30.05
C ALA A 66 -4.58 5.27 29.40
N LEU A 67 -3.28 5.04 29.60
CA LEU A 67 -2.18 5.79 28.96
C LEU A 67 -2.34 5.86 27.43
N TYR A 68 -2.70 4.74 26.79
CA TYR A 68 -2.84 4.67 25.34
C TYR A 68 -4.04 5.47 24.81
N HIS A 69 -5.19 5.42 25.48
CA HIS A 69 -6.37 6.20 25.09
C HIS A 69 -6.22 7.69 25.41
N GLU A 70 -5.71 8.04 26.59
CA GLU A 70 -5.55 9.44 27.02
C GLU A 70 -4.41 10.16 26.29
N GLY A 71 -3.36 9.43 25.89
CA GLY A 71 -2.32 9.94 24.99
C GLY A 71 -2.73 9.94 23.51
N ASN A 72 -3.88 9.36 23.15
CA ASN A 72 -4.33 9.13 21.77
C ASN A 72 -3.25 8.42 20.90
N LEU A 73 -2.61 7.39 21.47
CA LEU A 73 -1.46 6.71 20.87
C LEU A 73 -1.89 5.67 19.83
N GLY A 74 -1.22 5.68 18.67
CA GLY A 74 -1.45 4.78 17.54
C GLY A 74 -0.39 3.69 17.37
N VAL A 75 -0.59 2.86 16.35
CA VAL A 75 0.41 1.85 15.96
C VAL A 75 1.61 2.54 15.32
N ASN A 76 2.81 2.16 15.74
CA ASN A 76 4.11 2.78 15.44
C ASN A 76 4.43 4.08 16.20
N ASP A 77 3.56 4.55 17.10
CA ASP A 77 3.96 5.57 18.07
C ASP A 77 4.93 4.99 19.09
N VAL A 78 5.63 5.89 19.79
CA VAL A 78 6.83 5.55 20.54
C VAL A 78 6.67 5.92 22.01
N LEU A 79 6.97 4.97 22.88
CA LEU A 79 7.16 5.21 24.30
C LEU A 79 8.65 5.30 24.58
N LEU A 80 9.06 6.37 25.26
CA LEU A 80 10.40 6.51 25.83
C LEU A 80 10.29 6.26 27.33
N LEU A 81 10.87 5.16 27.80
CA LEU A 81 10.75 4.70 29.18
C LEU A 81 12.04 4.99 29.94
N THR A 82 11.94 5.72 31.04
CA THR A 82 13.08 6.10 31.89
C THR A 82 12.81 5.64 33.33
N PRO A 83 13.65 4.77 33.93
CA PRO A 83 13.48 4.38 35.33
C PRO A 83 13.76 5.57 36.25
N GLN A 84 12.86 5.82 37.22
CA GLN A 84 12.96 6.92 38.19
C GLN A 84 13.16 6.44 39.64
N GLY A 85 12.89 5.17 39.93
CA GLY A 85 13.07 4.56 41.25
C GLY A 85 12.48 3.16 41.30
N GLU A 86 12.45 2.55 42.49
CA GLU A 86 11.83 1.23 42.70
C GLU A 86 10.36 1.24 42.23
N GLY A 87 10.04 0.39 41.25
CA GLY A 87 8.70 0.29 40.67
C GLY A 87 8.17 1.54 39.94
N ARG A 88 8.95 2.63 39.81
CA ARG A 88 8.47 3.91 39.24
C ARG A 88 9.25 4.31 37.99
N TYR A 89 8.52 4.61 36.92
CA TYR A 89 9.09 4.90 35.60
C TYR A 89 8.44 6.16 35.01
N ALA A 90 9.23 7.06 34.45
CA ALA A 90 8.71 8.08 33.56
C ALA A 90 8.44 7.47 32.17
N VAL A 91 7.32 7.87 31.57
CA VAL A 91 6.97 7.54 30.19
C VAL A 91 6.72 8.83 29.39
N GLU A 92 7.57 9.08 28.40
CA GLU A 92 7.38 10.15 27.43
C GLU A 92 6.82 9.56 26.14
N THR A 93 5.71 10.13 25.65
CA THR A 93 5.01 9.62 24.46
C THR A 93 5.37 10.45 23.23
N VAL A 94 6.19 9.91 22.34
CA VAL A 94 6.50 10.54 21.05
C VAL A 94 5.48 10.04 20.02
N VAL A 95 4.40 10.80 19.90
CA VAL A 95 3.40 10.64 18.83
C VAL A 95 4.03 11.09 17.52
N LYS A 96 4.02 10.23 16.50
CA LYS A 96 4.48 10.62 15.16
C LYS A 96 3.50 11.67 14.62
N PRO A 97 3.96 12.85 14.15
CA PRO A 97 3.06 13.90 13.72
C PRO A 97 2.21 13.44 12.53
N HIS A 98 0.94 13.13 12.82
CA HIS A 98 -0.11 13.18 11.83
C HIS A 98 -0.20 14.61 11.31
N ALA A 99 -0.39 14.79 10.01
CA ALA A 99 -0.54 16.12 9.41
C ALA A 99 -1.65 16.89 10.15
N SER A 100 -1.30 18.04 10.73
CA SER A 100 -2.22 18.82 11.55
C SER A 100 -3.49 19.15 10.76
N PRO A 101 -4.69 18.90 11.32
CA PRO A 101 -5.91 19.47 10.77
C PRO A 101 -5.78 21.00 10.81
N LEU A 102 -6.10 21.69 9.70
CA LEU A 102 -6.15 23.14 9.72
C LEU A 102 -7.21 23.62 10.73
N PRO A 103 -6.97 24.73 11.46
CA PRO A 103 -7.96 25.29 12.37
C PRO A 103 -9.23 25.67 11.59
N GLY A 104 -10.37 25.17 12.06
CA GLY A 104 -11.64 25.34 11.36
C GLY A 104 -12.16 26.77 11.43
N SER A 105 -12.47 27.34 10.26
CA SER A 105 -13.28 28.55 10.15
C SER A 105 -14.69 28.27 10.66
N SER A 106 -15.07 28.94 11.75
CA SER A 106 -16.42 28.90 12.30
C SER A 106 -17.35 29.81 11.48
N SER A 107 -18.17 29.20 10.63
CA SER A 107 -19.40 29.81 10.10
C SER A 107 -20.49 28.76 10.13
N GLY A 108 -21.39 28.87 11.11
CA GLY A 108 -22.43 27.88 11.35
C GLY A 108 -23.62 28.07 10.42
N LEU A 109 -23.87 27.09 9.54
CA LEU A 109 -25.18 26.68 9.04
C LEU A 109 -25.14 25.14 8.88
N ASP A 110 -26.24 24.48 9.24
CA ASP A 110 -26.43 23.02 9.43
C ASP A 110 -25.36 22.06 8.90
N ARG A 111 -24.57 21.50 9.83
CA ARG A 111 -23.58 20.46 9.58
C ARG A 111 -24.19 19.08 9.82
N GLN A 112 -24.66 18.41 8.77
CA GLN A 112 -24.99 16.97 8.85
C GLN A 112 -23.72 16.15 9.20
N PRO A 113 -23.84 15.06 9.97
CA PRO A 113 -22.70 14.35 10.54
C PRO A 113 -21.88 13.62 9.47
N GLU A 114 -20.60 13.97 9.40
CA GLU A 114 -19.62 13.45 8.44
C GLU A 114 -19.14 12.05 8.84
N ALA A 115 -19.24 11.07 7.94
CA ALA A 115 -18.95 9.67 8.24
C ALA A 115 -17.43 9.40 8.30
N ARG A 116 -16.87 9.34 9.52
CA ARG A 116 -15.44 9.10 9.76
C ARG A 116 -15.06 7.65 9.43
N ARG A 117 -14.01 7.47 8.60
CA ARG A 117 -13.51 6.17 8.14
C ARG A 117 -12.79 5.43 9.29
N VAL A 118 -13.21 4.21 9.62
CA VAL A 118 -12.51 3.31 10.55
C VAL A 118 -12.20 1.99 9.82
N VAL A 119 -10.93 1.61 9.79
CA VAL A 119 -10.47 0.36 9.15
C VAL A 119 -10.40 -0.74 10.21
N ILE A 120 -11.40 -1.62 10.22
CA ILE A 120 -11.57 -2.61 11.30
C ILE A 120 -10.79 -3.91 11.03
N ASN A 121 -10.71 -4.37 9.78
CA ASN A 121 -9.97 -5.59 9.41
C ASN A 121 -9.16 -5.43 8.12
N ALA A 122 -8.01 -6.12 8.09
CA ALA A 122 -7.14 -6.22 6.93
C ALA A 122 -6.74 -7.69 6.72
N THR A 123 -7.40 -8.37 5.79
CA THR A 123 -7.01 -9.67 5.25
C THR A 123 -6.69 -9.51 3.75
N PRO A 124 -5.79 -10.33 3.18
CA PRO A 124 -5.14 -10.01 1.90
C PRO A 124 -6.04 -9.98 0.65
N HIS A 125 -7.34 -10.30 0.77
CA HIS A 125 -8.28 -10.36 -0.36
C HIS A 125 -9.61 -9.62 -0.14
N VAL A 126 -9.84 -8.97 1.01
CA VAL A 126 -11.06 -8.19 1.27
C VAL A 126 -10.79 -6.99 2.18
N ARG A 127 -11.18 -5.79 1.75
CA ARG A 127 -11.32 -4.59 2.60
C ARG A 127 -12.80 -4.27 2.80
N GLU A 128 -13.41 -4.80 3.86
CA GLU A 128 -14.78 -4.42 4.21
C GLU A 128 -14.83 -3.02 4.84
N VAL A 129 -15.67 -2.14 4.26
CA VAL A 129 -15.91 -0.79 4.77
C VAL A 129 -17.39 -0.63 5.14
N ARG A 130 -17.68 -0.83 6.42
CA ARG A 130 -18.96 -0.45 7.06
C ARG A 130 -18.81 0.91 7.75
N MET A 131 -19.87 1.70 7.71
CA MET A 131 -19.97 2.95 8.46
C MET A 131 -20.72 2.68 9.76
N GLU A 132 -20.16 3.10 10.89
CA GLU A 132 -20.84 3.08 12.18
C GLU A 132 -21.69 4.34 12.32
N GLN A 133 -22.99 4.17 12.55
CA GLN A 133 -23.94 5.26 12.66
C GLN A 133 -24.19 5.55 14.15
N VAL A 134 -23.45 6.52 14.70
CA VAL A 134 -23.64 6.96 16.10
C VAL A 134 -25.05 7.52 16.26
N ARG A 135 -25.90 6.80 17.03
CA ARG A 135 -27.20 7.33 17.44
C ARG A 135 -26.97 8.43 18.50
N PRO A 136 -27.49 9.65 18.30
CA PRO A 136 -27.48 10.65 19.36
C PRO A 136 -28.38 10.20 20.52
N GLN A 137 -27.84 10.18 21.74
CA GLN A 137 -28.67 10.16 22.95
C GLN A 137 -29.36 11.53 23.11
N PRO A 138 -30.58 11.59 23.65
CA PRO A 138 -31.26 12.86 23.90
C PRO A 138 -30.54 13.66 25.00
N THR A 139 -30.13 14.88 24.66
CA THR A 139 -29.50 15.82 25.58
C THR A 139 -30.43 16.19 26.73
N ARG A 140 -29.94 16.09 27.96
CA ARG A 140 -30.64 16.55 29.16
C ARG A 140 -30.36 18.04 29.38
N GLU A 141 -31.40 18.83 29.53
CA GLU A 141 -31.31 20.29 29.68
C GLU A 141 -30.56 20.71 30.96
N GLN A 142 -29.69 21.72 30.87
CA GLN A 142 -29.30 22.60 31.98
C GLN A 142 -29.12 24.05 31.50
N PRO A 143 -29.33 25.07 32.37
CA PRO A 143 -29.77 26.40 31.94
C PRO A 143 -28.68 27.50 31.88
N HIS A 144 -29.09 28.66 31.36
CA HIS A 144 -28.32 29.90 31.20
C HIS A 144 -27.46 30.34 32.40
N ARG A 145 -26.33 31.02 32.09
CA ARG A 145 -25.96 32.27 32.79
C ARG A 145 -25.05 33.26 32.02
N GLU A 146 -25.63 34.44 31.76
CA GLU A 146 -25.07 35.82 31.79
C GLU A 146 -23.65 36.17 31.25
N THR A 147 -23.64 37.01 30.19
CA THR A 147 -22.62 38.02 29.79
C THR A 147 -22.73 39.30 30.66
N PRO A 148 -21.95 40.43 30.50
CA PRO A 148 -20.73 40.79 29.70
C PRO A 148 -19.65 41.48 30.64
N PRO A 149 -18.75 42.45 30.27
CA PRO A 149 -18.41 43.09 28.98
C PRO A 149 -16.93 43.42 28.61
N ALA A 150 -16.72 43.56 27.28
CA ALA A 150 -15.99 44.58 26.49
C ALA A 150 -14.58 45.14 26.85
N ARG A 151 -13.71 45.12 25.81
CA ARG A 151 -12.87 46.24 25.27
C ARG A 151 -12.40 45.83 23.84
N GLU A 152 -12.76 46.52 22.76
CA GLU A 152 -12.22 47.79 22.22
C GLU A 152 -10.91 47.55 21.38
N ASN A 153 -10.97 47.38 20.04
CA ASN A 153 -10.81 48.39 18.96
C ASN A 153 -9.36 48.96 18.84
N ILE A 154 -8.64 49.11 17.71
CA ILE A 154 -8.84 49.06 16.21
C ILE A 154 -7.47 48.65 15.53
N PRO A 155 -7.05 49.09 14.30
CA PRO A 155 -7.39 48.71 12.91
C PRO A 155 -6.28 47.91 12.14
N ALA A 156 -6.43 47.71 10.82
CA ALA A 156 -5.58 46.89 9.95
C ALA A 156 -4.74 47.67 8.88
N GLU A 157 -3.64 47.03 8.42
CA GLU A 157 -2.98 47.13 7.09
C GLU A 157 -2.31 48.47 6.65
N PRO A 158 -1.30 48.49 5.73
CA PRO A 158 -1.22 47.70 4.48
C PRO A 158 0.17 47.14 4.04
N SER A 159 0.18 46.46 2.89
CA SER A 159 1.34 45.85 2.22
C SER A 159 2.23 46.85 1.46
N VAL A 160 3.52 46.52 1.26
CA VAL A 160 4.40 47.17 0.27
C VAL A 160 5.27 46.15 -0.47
N THR A 161 5.33 46.28 -1.80
CA THR A 161 6.12 45.47 -2.74
C THR A 161 7.39 46.23 -3.17
N VAL A 162 8.56 45.58 -3.25
CA VAL A 162 9.73 46.13 -3.98
C VAL A 162 10.46 45.04 -4.78
N ARG A 163 10.91 45.40 -6.00
CA ARG A 163 11.65 44.56 -6.95
C ARG A 163 13.18 44.82 -6.91
N LEU A 164 13.94 43.74 -7.08
CA LEU A 164 15.06 43.52 -8.01
C LEU A 164 15.93 44.71 -8.52
N ALA A 165 17.24 44.66 -8.23
CA ALA A 165 18.42 45.15 -9.02
C ALA A 165 19.72 44.86 -8.20
N ALA A 166 20.95 44.72 -8.71
CA ALA A 166 21.53 44.39 -10.04
C ALA A 166 23.01 43.94 -9.85
N ALA A 167 23.71 43.50 -10.91
CA ALA A 167 25.12 43.01 -10.89
C ALA A 167 26.19 44.13 -10.82
N PRO A 168 27.50 43.82 -10.69
CA PRO A 168 28.41 43.45 -11.83
C PRO A 168 29.26 42.17 -11.54
N GLU A 169 29.89 41.40 -12.44
CA GLU A 169 30.55 41.52 -13.78
C GLU A 169 32.10 41.41 -13.77
N ALA A 170 32.63 40.88 -14.90
CA ALA A 170 34.04 40.59 -15.28
C ALA A 170 34.73 39.37 -14.61
N GLY A 171 35.47 38.50 -15.31
CA GLY A 171 35.72 38.32 -16.77
C GLY A 171 36.53 37.01 -16.98
N THR A 172 36.20 36.16 -17.97
CA THR A 172 36.81 36.04 -19.33
C THR A 172 37.99 35.05 -19.40
N GLU A 173 38.17 34.39 -20.57
CA GLU A 173 39.23 33.39 -20.92
C GLU A 173 39.00 31.93 -20.42
N ALA A 174 39.29 30.85 -21.17
CA ALA A 174 39.66 30.70 -22.58
C ALA A 174 39.24 29.33 -23.19
N ARG A 175 39.36 29.29 -24.53
CA ARG A 175 39.05 28.28 -25.54
C ARG A 175 39.90 26.98 -25.45
N THR A 176 39.38 25.87 -26.00
CA THR A 176 40.06 24.90 -26.93
C THR A 176 40.11 23.40 -26.52
N GLN A 177 39.38 22.57 -27.29
CA GLN A 177 39.61 21.17 -27.74
C GLN A 177 40.01 20.05 -26.76
N ALA A 178 39.26 18.94 -26.84
CA ALA A 178 39.69 17.60 -26.44
C ALA A 178 39.83 16.71 -27.69
N GLN A 179 41.01 16.11 -27.88
CA GLN A 179 41.30 15.04 -28.85
C GLN A 179 41.06 13.69 -28.14
N ALA A 180 40.21 12.80 -28.68
CA ALA A 180 40.54 11.80 -29.69
C ALA A 180 41.56 10.74 -29.20
N THR A 181 41.06 9.59 -28.72
CA THR A 181 41.83 8.38 -28.45
C THR A 181 41.81 7.41 -29.65
N ALA A 182 42.90 6.66 -29.82
CA ALA A 182 43.27 6.03 -31.08
C ALA A 182 42.47 4.76 -31.46
N ASN A 183 42.20 4.63 -32.76
CA ASN A 183 41.91 3.34 -33.40
C ASN A 183 43.22 2.59 -33.69
N LEU A 184 43.25 1.28 -33.43
CA LEU A 184 44.30 0.36 -33.88
C LEU A 184 43.81 -0.44 -35.09
N GLY A 185 44.62 -0.51 -36.14
CA GLY A 185 44.30 -1.22 -37.38
C GLY A 185 44.96 -2.60 -37.48
N THR A 186 44.18 -3.56 -37.98
CA THR A 186 44.54 -4.47 -39.07
C THR A 186 45.81 -5.34 -38.94
N THR A 187 45.63 -6.67 -38.93
CA THR A 187 46.10 -7.56 -40.03
C THR A 187 45.55 -8.99 -39.91
N ALA A 188 45.18 -9.57 -41.05
CA ALA A 188 45.02 -11.01 -41.26
C ALA A 188 46.19 -11.51 -42.14
N PRO A 189 46.44 -12.83 -42.21
CA PRO A 189 45.86 -13.59 -43.33
C PRO A 189 45.41 -15.03 -43.00
N ALA A 190 44.74 -15.65 -43.98
CA ALA A 190 44.26 -17.05 -43.99
C ALA A 190 45.40 -18.05 -44.40
N GLN A 191 45.26 -19.38 -44.48
CA GLN A 191 44.14 -20.35 -44.49
C GLN A 191 44.55 -21.61 -43.64
N ALA A 192 43.96 -22.82 -43.63
CA ALA A 192 42.86 -23.50 -44.35
C ALA A 192 42.37 -24.74 -43.55
N GLY A 193 41.24 -25.35 -43.94
CA GLY A 193 41.06 -26.82 -43.87
C GLY A 193 39.99 -27.42 -42.94
N ALA A 194 39.28 -28.44 -43.47
CA ALA A 194 38.41 -29.43 -42.81
C ALA A 194 37.04 -28.98 -42.23
N SER A 195 35.98 -29.39 -42.94
CA SER A 195 34.59 -29.31 -42.48
C SER A 195 34.25 -30.31 -41.37
N THR A 196 33.59 -29.84 -40.31
CA THR A 196 32.54 -30.59 -39.60
C THR A 196 31.38 -29.62 -39.33
N ALA A 197 30.16 -30.00 -39.68
CA ALA A 197 28.99 -29.12 -39.58
C ALA A 197 28.41 -29.13 -38.15
N PRO A 198 28.31 -27.98 -37.46
CA PRO A 198 27.58 -27.90 -36.21
C PRO A 198 26.07 -27.84 -36.46
N VAL A 199 25.30 -28.53 -35.62
CA VAL A 199 23.83 -28.50 -35.64
C VAL A 199 23.35 -27.06 -35.39
N ALA A 200 22.62 -26.50 -36.36
CA ALA A 200 22.03 -25.18 -36.24
C ALA A 200 20.87 -25.20 -35.22
N THR A 201 21.19 -24.90 -33.96
CA THR A 201 20.20 -24.50 -32.97
C THR A 201 19.52 -23.23 -33.46
N ARG A 202 18.29 -23.36 -33.96
CA ARG A 202 17.43 -22.20 -34.23
C ARG A 202 17.13 -21.50 -32.91
N HIS A 203 17.92 -20.49 -32.60
CA HIS A 203 17.59 -19.51 -31.58
C HIS A 203 16.40 -18.71 -32.13
N ASP A 204 15.18 -19.10 -31.74
CA ASP A 204 14.01 -18.25 -31.96
C ASP A 204 14.29 -16.88 -31.30
N PRO A 205 14.07 -15.76 -32.01
CA PRO A 205 14.34 -14.46 -31.47
C PRO A 205 13.41 -14.22 -30.28
N ARG A 206 13.99 -14.22 -29.08
CA ARG A 206 13.34 -13.87 -27.81
C ARG A 206 12.42 -12.65 -28.05
N PRO A 207 11.10 -12.77 -27.86
CA PRO A 207 10.20 -11.67 -28.13
C PRO A 207 10.63 -10.48 -27.28
N ALA A 208 10.86 -9.34 -27.95
CA ALA A 208 11.23 -8.10 -27.28
C ALA A 208 10.16 -7.76 -26.22
N PRO A 209 10.55 -7.11 -25.11
CA PRO A 209 9.57 -6.64 -24.12
C PRO A 209 8.54 -5.78 -24.85
N ARG A 210 7.29 -6.25 -24.87
CA ARG A 210 6.18 -5.61 -25.57
C ARG A 210 6.02 -4.22 -24.97
N ALA A 211 6.46 -3.19 -25.70
CA ALA A 211 6.39 -1.81 -25.25
C ALA A 211 4.95 -1.53 -24.78
N ALA A 212 4.82 -0.92 -23.61
CA ALA A 212 3.50 -0.60 -23.06
C ALA A 212 2.71 0.19 -24.10
N ALA A 213 1.54 -0.31 -24.48
CA ALA A 213 0.70 0.36 -25.47
C ALA A 213 0.41 1.78 -24.95
N PRO A 214 0.47 2.82 -25.79
CA PRO A 214 0.19 4.18 -25.34
C PRO A 214 -1.16 4.24 -24.64
N LEU A 215 -1.27 5.12 -23.64
CA LEU A 215 -2.55 5.38 -22.99
C LEU A 215 -3.55 5.89 -24.04
N PRO A 216 -4.78 5.34 -24.10
CA PRO A 216 -5.82 5.90 -24.94
C PRO A 216 -6.10 7.36 -24.55
N THR A 217 -6.32 8.22 -25.54
CA THR A 217 -6.56 9.66 -25.32
C THR A 217 -8.04 9.98 -25.19
N GLY A 218 -8.93 9.18 -25.79
CA GLY A 218 -10.37 9.33 -25.64
C GLY A 218 -10.90 8.72 -24.34
N VAL A 219 -11.73 9.44 -23.59
CA VAL A 219 -12.34 8.95 -22.33
C VAL A 219 -13.12 7.64 -22.54
N ASN A 220 -13.83 7.49 -23.66
CA ASN A 220 -14.52 6.23 -24.01
C ASN A 220 -13.55 5.05 -24.20
N GLU A 221 -12.40 5.30 -24.84
CA GLU A 221 -11.36 4.30 -25.07
C GLU A 221 -10.68 3.92 -23.75
N GLN A 222 -10.42 4.90 -22.88
CA GLN A 222 -9.90 4.70 -21.53
C GLN A 222 -10.86 3.85 -20.69
N LEU A 223 -12.16 4.14 -20.69
CA LEU A 223 -13.15 3.33 -19.98
C LEU A 223 -13.26 1.90 -20.56
N THR A 224 -13.10 1.75 -21.87
CA THR A 224 -13.06 0.44 -22.54
C THR A 224 -11.83 -0.37 -22.13
N GLU A 225 -10.65 0.27 -22.10
CA GLU A 225 -9.39 -0.35 -21.67
C GLU A 225 -9.42 -0.69 -20.18
N LEU A 226 -9.94 0.20 -19.32
CA LEU A 226 -10.14 -0.07 -17.89
C LEU A 226 -11.05 -1.29 -17.69
N ALA A 227 -12.21 -1.32 -18.36
CA ALA A 227 -13.16 -2.43 -18.27
C ALA A 227 -12.51 -3.76 -18.73
N ARG A 228 -11.75 -3.74 -19.82
CA ARG A 228 -11.01 -4.90 -20.35
C ARG A 228 -9.93 -5.41 -19.38
N LEU A 229 -9.21 -4.50 -18.71
CA LEU A 229 -8.14 -4.85 -17.77
C LEU A 229 -8.67 -5.35 -16.42
N THR A 230 -9.80 -4.81 -15.96
CA THR A 230 -10.34 -5.06 -14.62
C THR A 230 -11.57 -5.99 -14.59
N GLY A 231 -12.09 -6.40 -15.75
CA GLY A 231 -13.16 -7.39 -15.85
C GLY A 231 -14.59 -6.87 -15.67
N TYR A 232 -14.83 -5.55 -15.80
CA TYR A 232 -16.21 -5.05 -15.92
C TYR A 232 -16.78 -5.36 -17.31
N ARG A 233 -18.08 -5.64 -17.37
CA ARG A 233 -18.84 -5.48 -18.62
C ARG A 233 -19.14 -4.00 -18.83
N LEU A 234 -18.65 -3.43 -19.93
CA LEU A 234 -19.01 -2.07 -20.35
C LEU A 234 -20.24 -2.09 -21.25
N THR A 235 -21.17 -1.17 -21.02
CA THR A 235 -22.34 -0.89 -21.87
C THR A 235 -22.57 0.61 -21.98
N THR A 236 -23.21 1.07 -23.05
CA THR A 236 -23.48 2.50 -23.30
C THR A 236 -24.99 2.72 -23.39
N PRO A 237 -25.71 2.93 -22.27
CA PRO A 237 -27.17 3.02 -22.25
C PRO A 237 -27.74 4.26 -22.96
N ALA A 238 -26.96 5.33 -23.07
CA ALA A 238 -27.32 6.56 -23.80
C ALA A 238 -26.06 7.31 -24.27
N PRO A 239 -26.15 8.22 -25.25
CA PRO A 239 -25.04 9.08 -25.63
C PRO A 239 -24.47 9.82 -24.41
N GLY A 240 -23.14 9.77 -24.23
CA GLY A 240 -22.49 10.41 -23.08
C GLY A 240 -22.68 9.70 -21.73
N ILE A 241 -23.34 8.53 -21.67
CA ILE A 241 -23.42 7.71 -20.45
C ILE A 241 -22.79 6.34 -20.69
N VAL A 242 -21.84 5.96 -19.84
CA VAL A 242 -21.25 4.62 -19.79
C VAL A 242 -21.72 3.92 -18.51
N ARG A 243 -22.02 2.62 -18.60
CA ARG A 243 -22.38 1.76 -17.47
C ARG A 243 -21.38 0.60 -17.39
N LEU A 244 -20.64 0.54 -16.29
CA LEU A 244 -19.76 -0.56 -15.92
C LEU A 244 -20.53 -1.51 -14.99
N ALA A 245 -20.60 -2.79 -15.33
CA ALA A 245 -21.22 -3.83 -14.51
C ALA A 245 -20.17 -4.83 -14.01
N ALA A 246 -20.13 -5.05 -12.69
CA ALA A 246 -19.29 -6.02 -12.02
C ALA A 246 -20.07 -7.33 -11.82
N GLU A 247 -19.77 -8.37 -12.60
CA GLU A 247 -20.47 -9.66 -12.56
C GLU A 247 -19.83 -10.61 -11.52
N LEU A 248 -19.88 -10.23 -10.24
CA LEU A 248 -19.29 -10.98 -9.11
C LEU A 248 -20.21 -12.12 -8.61
N GLY A 249 -20.83 -12.86 -9.55
CA GLY A 249 -21.85 -13.87 -9.25
C GLY A 249 -23.09 -13.26 -8.57
N THR A 250 -23.44 -13.74 -7.38
CA THR A 250 -24.61 -13.26 -6.63
C THR A 250 -24.47 -11.83 -6.06
N HIS A 251 -23.25 -11.27 -6.03
CA HIS A 251 -22.96 -9.97 -5.42
C HIS A 251 -22.48 -8.93 -6.46
N GLY A 252 -23.18 -8.85 -7.58
CA GLY A 252 -22.88 -7.86 -8.62
C GLY A 252 -23.27 -6.43 -8.25
N TYR A 253 -22.63 -5.45 -8.89
CA TYR A 253 -23.00 -4.03 -8.79
C TYR A 253 -22.72 -3.29 -10.09
N THR A 254 -23.32 -2.10 -10.23
CA THR A 254 -23.22 -1.25 -11.42
C THR A 254 -22.77 0.17 -11.08
N VAL A 255 -21.93 0.73 -11.95
CA VAL A 255 -21.47 2.12 -11.90
C VAL A 255 -21.91 2.80 -13.19
N GLN A 256 -22.68 3.88 -13.09
CA GLN A 256 -22.95 4.79 -14.20
C GLN A 256 -22.00 5.97 -14.17
N LEU A 257 -21.44 6.29 -15.32
CA LEU A 257 -20.50 7.37 -15.56
C LEU A 257 -21.07 8.32 -16.61
N ALA A 258 -21.33 9.56 -16.21
CA ALA A 258 -21.69 10.62 -17.14
C ALA A 258 -20.41 11.25 -17.69
N LEU A 259 -20.26 11.32 -19.02
CA LEU A 259 -19.05 11.84 -19.67
C LEU A 259 -19.09 13.37 -19.89
N SER A 260 -20.22 14.00 -19.61
CA SER A 260 -20.44 15.44 -19.65
C SER A 260 -21.53 15.84 -18.65
N ALA A 261 -21.59 17.13 -18.30
CA ALA A 261 -22.65 17.65 -17.44
C ALA A 261 -24.05 17.55 -18.08
N ASP A 262 -24.15 17.63 -19.41
CA ASP A 262 -25.43 17.50 -20.13
C ASP A 262 -26.01 16.08 -20.02
N ALA A 263 -25.15 15.05 -20.00
CA ALA A 263 -25.56 13.66 -19.83
C ALA A 263 -26.27 13.39 -18.48
N LEU A 264 -26.13 14.27 -17.49
CA LEU A 264 -26.87 14.19 -16.22
C LEU A 264 -28.38 14.48 -16.38
N ARG A 265 -28.79 15.11 -17.48
CA ARG A 265 -30.20 15.42 -17.79
C ARG A 265 -30.93 14.27 -18.46
N GLU A 266 -30.21 13.34 -19.09
CA GLU A 266 -30.77 12.19 -19.80
C GLU A 266 -31.59 11.28 -18.87
N PRO A 267 -32.73 10.71 -19.33
CA PRO A 267 -33.54 9.82 -18.50
C PRO A 267 -32.76 8.56 -18.08
N ALA A 268 -31.89 8.05 -18.97
CA ALA A 268 -31.04 6.88 -18.71
C ALA A 268 -30.08 7.08 -17.52
N TRP A 269 -29.73 8.31 -17.15
CA TRP A 269 -28.91 8.60 -15.96
C TRP A 269 -29.62 8.20 -14.65
N ARG A 270 -30.96 8.25 -14.63
CA ARG A 270 -31.78 7.95 -13.45
C ARG A 270 -32.00 6.45 -13.25
N GLU A 271 -31.69 5.61 -14.24
CA GLU A 271 -31.89 4.16 -14.19
C GLU A 271 -30.96 3.44 -13.21
N GLY A 272 -31.48 3.05 -12.04
CA GLY A 272 -31.13 1.83 -11.31
C GLY A 272 -29.69 1.59 -10.81
N ALA A 273 -28.68 2.37 -11.21
CA ALA A 273 -27.29 2.09 -10.87
C ALA A 273 -26.98 2.27 -9.38
N ASN A 274 -26.11 1.41 -8.85
CA ASN A 274 -25.67 1.45 -7.46
C ASN A 274 -24.80 2.69 -7.18
N TYR A 275 -23.94 3.04 -8.13
CA TYR A 275 -23.06 4.21 -8.07
C TYR A 275 -23.22 5.06 -9.33
N ARG A 276 -23.12 6.37 -9.17
CA ARG A 276 -23.27 7.36 -10.24
C ARG A 276 -22.19 8.43 -10.06
N LEU A 277 -21.32 8.64 -11.04
CA LEU A 277 -20.24 9.63 -10.99
C LEU A 277 -20.16 10.44 -12.30
N LEU A 278 -19.83 11.72 -12.19
CA LEU A 278 -19.51 12.57 -13.35
C LEU A 278 -18.01 12.44 -13.68
N VAL A 279 -17.67 12.28 -14.96
CA VAL A 279 -16.28 12.30 -15.44
C VAL A 279 -15.87 13.73 -15.77
N LEU A 280 -14.79 14.20 -15.18
CA LEU A 280 -14.36 15.59 -15.22
C LEU A 280 -12.81 15.71 -15.06
N PRO A 281 -12.16 16.84 -15.39
CA PRO A 281 -10.72 16.99 -15.15
C PRO A 281 -10.42 17.20 -13.66
N GLU A 282 -9.23 16.81 -13.21
CA GLU A 282 -8.74 16.96 -11.83
C GLU A 282 -8.76 18.43 -11.31
N SER A 283 -8.71 19.41 -12.22
CA SER A 283 -8.85 20.84 -11.93
C SER A 283 -10.26 21.25 -11.49
N GLU A 284 -11.28 20.47 -11.84
CA GLU A 284 -12.67 20.71 -11.45
C GLU A 284 -12.97 19.88 -10.19
N ARG A 285 -13.32 20.53 -9.08
CA ARG A 285 -13.66 19.84 -7.82
C ARG A 285 -14.98 20.34 -7.25
N PRO A 286 -16.12 20.07 -7.94
CA PRO A 286 -17.44 20.41 -7.42
C PRO A 286 -17.71 19.67 -6.10
N GLN A 287 -18.14 20.41 -5.07
CA GLN A 287 -18.52 19.81 -3.79
C GLN A 287 -19.87 19.10 -3.91
N GLY A 288 -20.04 17.97 -3.21
CA GLY A 288 -21.29 17.21 -3.16
C GLY A 288 -21.64 16.40 -4.42
N VAL A 289 -20.87 16.50 -5.51
CA VAL A 289 -21.06 15.71 -6.74
C VAL A 289 -20.04 14.57 -6.79
N PRO A 290 -20.46 13.29 -6.80
CA PRO A 290 -19.55 12.17 -7.00
C PRO A 290 -18.85 12.27 -8.37
N ARG A 291 -17.53 12.07 -8.39
CA ARG A 291 -16.66 12.31 -9.55
C ARG A 291 -15.66 11.20 -9.81
N LEU A 292 -15.34 11.01 -11.09
CA LEU A 292 -14.17 10.29 -11.58
C LEU A 292 -13.30 11.29 -12.36
N THR A 293 -12.04 11.51 -11.96
CA THR A 293 -11.17 12.40 -12.72
C THR A 293 -10.53 11.68 -13.91
N ARG A 294 -10.35 12.38 -15.03
CA ARG A 294 -9.74 11.79 -16.25
C ARG A 294 -8.30 11.34 -16.00
N GLU A 295 -7.61 12.07 -15.14
CA GLU A 295 -6.25 11.83 -14.69
C GLU A 295 -6.18 10.57 -13.80
N ALA A 296 -7.14 10.40 -12.86
CA ALA A 296 -7.27 9.17 -12.09
C ALA A 296 -7.62 7.96 -12.97
N LEU A 297 -8.50 8.13 -13.96
CA LEU A 297 -8.82 7.07 -14.93
C LEU A 297 -7.56 6.61 -15.69
N GLY A 298 -6.72 7.55 -16.15
CA GLY A 298 -5.44 7.24 -16.78
C GLY A 298 -4.48 6.48 -15.85
N ALA A 299 -4.33 6.95 -14.60
CA ALA A 299 -3.51 6.28 -13.59
C ALA A 299 -4.00 4.85 -13.28
N LEU A 300 -5.31 4.65 -13.18
CA LEU A 300 -5.92 3.33 -12.93
C LEU A 300 -5.65 2.33 -14.06
N ILE A 301 -5.60 2.79 -15.31
CA ILE A 301 -5.24 1.94 -16.46
C ILE A 301 -3.78 1.48 -16.36
N GLU A 302 -2.85 2.39 -16.04
CA GLU A 302 -1.44 2.03 -15.82
C GLU A 302 -1.27 1.08 -14.64
N HIS A 303 -1.97 1.33 -13.53
CA HIS A 303 -1.98 0.44 -12.37
C HIS A 303 -2.51 -0.97 -12.71
N ALA A 304 -3.62 -1.06 -13.46
CA ALA A 304 -4.21 -2.32 -13.91
C ALA A 304 -3.37 -3.07 -14.97
N ARG A 305 -2.42 -2.38 -15.63
CA ARG A 305 -1.43 -3.00 -16.53
C ARG A 305 -0.27 -3.65 -15.77
N LEU A 306 0.03 -3.19 -14.56
CA LEU A 306 1.15 -3.69 -13.73
C LEU A 306 0.75 -4.87 -12.83
N ALA A 307 -0.42 -4.78 -12.20
CA ALA A 307 -0.99 -5.83 -11.34
C ALA A 307 -2.48 -6.02 -11.64
N PRO A 308 -3.02 -7.23 -11.42
CA PRO A 308 -4.44 -7.48 -11.61
C PRO A 308 -5.26 -6.66 -10.59
N LEU A 309 -6.00 -5.67 -11.09
CA LEU A 309 -7.01 -4.95 -10.32
C LEU A 309 -8.39 -5.53 -10.66
N SER A 310 -9.22 -5.79 -9.65
CA SER A 310 -10.56 -6.36 -9.81
C SER A 310 -11.67 -5.34 -9.50
N PRO A 311 -12.94 -5.65 -9.81
CA PRO A 311 -14.05 -4.82 -9.39
C PRO A 311 -14.24 -4.81 -7.87
N LEU A 312 -13.71 -5.78 -7.14
CA LEU A 312 -13.76 -5.80 -5.68
C LEU A 312 -12.85 -4.72 -5.07
N ASP A 313 -11.64 -4.55 -5.64
CA ASP A 313 -10.66 -3.55 -5.19
C ASP A 313 -11.19 -2.12 -5.36
N LEU A 314 -11.89 -1.87 -6.47
CA LEU A 314 -12.46 -0.55 -6.80
C LEU A 314 -13.80 -0.26 -6.10
N HIS A 315 -14.51 -1.28 -5.61
CA HIS A 315 -15.85 -1.14 -5.02
C HIS A 315 -15.90 -0.10 -3.88
N GLY A 316 -14.91 -0.12 -2.98
CA GLY A 316 -14.83 0.84 -1.87
C GLY A 316 -14.67 2.29 -2.31
N TYR A 317 -14.06 2.53 -3.49
CA TYR A 317 -13.85 3.87 -4.03
C TYR A 317 -15.10 4.37 -4.79
N TRP A 318 -15.78 3.51 -5.56
CA TRP A 318 -17.08 3.86 -6.14
C TRP A 318 -18.12 4.23 -5.07
N LYS A 319 -18.11 3.50 -3.95
CA LYS A 319 -18.94 3.79 -2.77
C LYS A 319 -18.57 5.10 -2.07
N ALA A 320 -17.29 5.51 -2.09
CA ALA A 320 -16.86 6.80 -1.55
C ALA A 320 -17.25 7.98 -2.47
N GLY A 321 -17.55 7.72 -3.74
CA GLY A 321 -18.04 8.70 -4.69
C GLY A 321 -16.99 9.67 -5.25
N ASN A 322 -15.77 9.68 -4.72
CA ASN A 322 -14.67 10.48 -5.25
C ASN A 322 -13.55 9.53 -5.71
N LEU A 323 -13.23 9.54 -7.00
CA LEU A 323 -12.13 8.80 -7.59
C LEU A 323 -11.25 9.78 -8.38
N ASP A 324 -10.29 10.37 -7.66
CA ASP A 324 -9.35 11.40 -8.08
C ASP A 324 -7.89 10.92 -7.92
N LEU A 325 -6.90 11.77 -8.21
CA LEU A 325 -5.49 11.38 -8.11
C LEU A 325 -5.04 10.94 -6.70
N GLU A 326 -5.65 11.45 -5.63
CA GLU A 326 -5.40 10.95 -4.27
C GLU A 326 -5.89 9.51 -4.09
N SER A 327 -7.08 9.23 -4.63
CA SER A 327 -7.66 7.88 -4.67
C SER A 327 -6.82 6.93 -5.53
N ALA A 328 -6.31 7.40 -6.67
CA ALA A 328 -5.40 6.63 -7.53
C ALA A 328 -4.06 6.33 -6.84
N ALA A 329 -3.48 7.29 -6.11
CA ALA A 329 -2.28 7.07 -5.31
C ALA A 329 -2.50 5.98 -4.23
N SER A 330 -3.66 5.98 -3.55
CA SER A 330 -4.03 4.90 -2.62
C SER A 330 -4.16 3.52 -3.29
N ILE A 331 -4.44 3.47 -4.59
CA ILE A 331 -4.50 2.22 -5.37
C ILE A 331 -3.11 1.82 -5.86
N SER A 332 -2.24 2.79 -6.16
CA SER A 332 -0.81 2.56 -6.43
C SER A 332 -0.12 1.83 -5.28
N GLU A 333 -0.44 2.14 -4.02
CA GLU A 333 0.10 1.42 -2.85
C GLU A 333 -0.34 -0.06 -2.81
N LEU A 334 -1.59 -0.35 -3.17
CA LEU A 334 -2.10 -1.73 -3.28
C LEU A 334 -1.38 -2.50 -4.39
N VAL A 335 -1.13 -1.86 -5.53
CA VAL A 335 -0.37 -2.43 -6.66
C VAL A 335 1.10 -2.62 -6.28
N GLY A 336 1.69 -1.66 -5.57
CA GLY A 336 3.04 -1.75 -5.02
C GLY A 336 3.22 -2.96 -4.10
N ALA A 337 2.25 -3.23 -3.22
CA ALA A 337 2.25 -4.42 -2.37
C ALA A 337 2.22 -5.74 -3.19
N HIS A 338 1.38 -5.83 -4.23
CA HIS A 338 1.34 -7.00 -5.12
C HIS A 338 2.66 -7.19 -5.89
N LEU A 339 3.27 -6.10 -6.37
CA LEU A 339 4.56 -6.16 -7.06
C LEU A 339 5.70 -6.55 -6.11
N ALA A 340 5.69 -6.04 -4.87
CA ALA A 340 6.64 -6.41 -3.83
C ALA A 340 6.56 -7.92 -3.50
N GLN A 341 5.35 -8.46 -3.29
CA GLN A 341 5.14 -9.88 -3.02
C GLN A 341 5.61 -10.76 -4.21
N ARG A 342 5.32 -10.36 -5.46
CA ARG A 342 5.85 -11.03 -6.66
C ARG A 342 7.37 -10.96 -6.74
N GLY A 343 7.96 -9.83 -6.36
CA GLY A 343 9.41 -9.63 -6.25
C GLY A 343 10.05 -10.56 -5.22
N ALA A 344 9.50 -10.61 -4.01
CA ALA A 344 9.94 -11.50 -2.92
C ALA A 344 9.89 -12.98 -3.35
N PHE A 345 8.77 -13.44 -3.91
CA PHE A 345 8.64 -14.81 -4.44
C PHE A 345 9.71 -15.11 -5.50
N SER A 346 9.94 -14.17 -6.42
CA SER A 346 10.96 -14.31 -7.48
C SER A 346 12.39 -14.34 -6.91
N PHE A 347 12.67 -13.54 -5.89
CA PHE A 347 13.98 -13.49 -5.26
C PHE A 347 14.29 -14.75 -4.42
N VAL A 348 13.27 -15.32 -3.76
CA VAL A 348 13.38 -16.65 -3.13
C VAL A 348 13.68 -17.72 -4.18
N LEU A 349 12.94 -17.77 -5.29
CA LEU A 349 13.20 -18.72 -6.37
C LEU A 349 14.62 -18.59 -6.96
N LEU A 350 15.09 -17.37 -7.23
CA LEU A 350 16.45 -17.13 -7.72
C LEU A 350 17.51 -17.57 -6.70
N THR A 351 17.25 -17.39 -5.40
CA THR A 351 18.16 -17.84 -4.35
C THR A 351 18.16 -19.36 -4.19
N LEU A 352 16.99 -20.01 -4.35
CA LEU A 352 16.87 -21.47 -4.40
C LEU A 352 17.59 -22.05 -5.63
N ALA A 353 17.49 -21.41 -6.80
CA ALA A 353 18.14 -21.81 -8.05
C ALA A 353 19.69 -21.76 -8.00
N ALA A 354 20.27 -21.18 -6.95
CA ALA A 354 21.70 -21.23 -6.66
C ALA A 354 22.12 -22.46 -5.82
N HIS A 355 21.20 -23.39 -5.53
CA HIS A 355 21.46 -24.66 -4.86
C HIS A 355 21.17 -25.81 -5.84
N PRO A 356 21.98 -26.90 -5.82
CA PRO A 356 21.74 -28.03 -6.70
C PRO A 356 20.46 -28.79 -6.32
N ALA A 357 19.86 -29.48 -7.30
CA ALA A 357 18.77 -30.41 -7.07
C ALA A 357 19.12 -31.46 -6.01
N HIS A 358 18.11 -31.92 -5.27
CA HIS A 358 18.22 -32.90 -4.16
C HIS A 358 19.09 -32.44 -2.98
N SER A 359 19.36 -31.13 -2.84
CA SER A 359 20.06 -30.58 -1.68
C SER A 359 19.12 -30.19 -0.52
N VAL A 360 19.65 -30.23 0.70
CA VAL A 360 18.96 -29.77 1.91
C VAL A 360 19.28 -28.31 2.18
N ILE A 361 18.25 -27.51 2.44
CA ILE A 361 18.30 -26.06 2.62
C ILE A 361 17.66 -25.71 3.97
N THR A 362 18.37 -24.92 4.80
CA THR A 362 17.86 -24.45 6.10
C THR A 362 17.29 -23.05 5.97
N VAL A 363 16.12 -22.78 6.58
CA VAL A 363 15.45 -21.46 6.52
C VAL A 363 16.37 -20.33 6.97
N SER A 364 17.14 -20.50 8.05
CA SER A 364 18.05 -19.47 8.57
C SER A 364 19.09 -19.02 7.53
N ARG A 365 19.76 -19.99 6.89
CA ARG A 365 20.78 -19.71 5.85
C ARG A 365 20.18 -19.10 4.59
N LEU A 366 18.93 -19.46 4.26
CA LEU A 366 18.20 -18.84 3.17
C LEU A 366 17.83 -17.40 3.49
N ALA A 367 17.35 -17.11 4.69
CA ALA A 367 17.06 -15.76 5.17
C ALA A 367 18.33 -14.88 5.21
N GLU A 368 19.47 -15.41 5.67
CA GLU A 368 20.77 -14.71 5.62
C GLU A 368 21.16 -14.27 4.20
N ARG A 369 20.92 -15.13 3.18
CA ARG A 369 21.19 -14.80 1.77
C ARG A 369 20.20 -13.81 1.17
N LEU A 370 18.96 -13.77 1.65
CA LEU A 370 17.91 -12.84 1.22
C LEU A 370 18.01 -11.47 1.92
N GLY A 371 18.67 -11.41 3.08
CA GLY A 371 18.88 -10.18 3.84
C GLY A 371 17.56 -9.50 4.22
N SER A 372 17.49 -8.18 4.05
CA SER A 372 16.28 -7.39 4.29
C SER A 372 15.24 -7.46 3.16
N GLY A 373 15.52 -8.17 2.06
CA GLY A 373 14.66 -8.19 0.87
C GLY A 373 13.38 -9.04 1.02
N VAL A 374 13.36 -9.99 1.96
CA VAL A 374 12.19 -10.84 2.27
C VAL A 374 12.15 -11.06 3.78
N ASN A 375 10.99 -10.81 4.41
CA ASN A 375 10.85 -11.05 5.85
C ASN A 375 10.61 -12.54 6.16
N LEU A 376 10.88 -12.98 7.38
CA LEU A 376 10.84 -14.41 7.73
C LEU A 376 9.45 -15.06 7.57
N ALA A 377 8.36 -14.34 7.85
CA ALA A 377 7.00 -14.86 7.73
C ALA A 377 6.56 -14.99 6.27
N GLU A 378 6.95 -14.04 5.43
CA GLU A 378 6.79 -14.10 3.98
C GLU A 378 7.63 -15.23 3.37
N LEU A 379 8.90 -15.38 3.79
CA LEU A 379 9.74 -16.49 3.39
C LEU A 379 9.11 -17.84 3.72
N GLN A 380 8.60 -18.02 4.95
CA GLN A 380 7.88 -19.24 5.34
C GLN A 380 6.65 -19.48 4.46
N THR A 381 5.84 -18.44 4.20
CA THR A 381 4.66 -18.53 3.32
C THR A 381 5.04 -18.94 1.88
N ILE A 382 6.15 -18.41 1.36
CA ILE A 382 6.68 -18.76 0.03
C ILE A 382 7.16 -20.22 0.01
N LEU A 383 7.93 -20.65 1.01
CA LEU A 383 8.42 -22.03 1.10
C LEU A 383 7.25 -23.02 1.24
N ASP A 384 6.27 -22.74 2.08
CA ASP A 384 5.04 -23.53 2.23
C ASP A 384 4.26 -23.63 0.91
N THR A 385 4.20 -22.54 0.14
CA THR A 385 3.59 -22.56 -1.20
C THR A 385 4.36 -23.48 -2.15
N LEU A 386 5.70 -23.46 -2.09
CA LEU A 386 6.58 -24.31 -2.88
C LEU A 386 6.55 -25.79 -2.47
N THR A 387 6.02 -26.15 -1.29
CA THR A 387 5.75 -27.56 -0.93
C THR A 387 4.48 -28.16 -1.56
N ARG A 388 3.62 -27.33 -2.17
CA ARG A 388 2.27 -27.71 -2.63
C ARG A 388 2.19 -27.83 -4.14
N THR A 389 1.22 -28.58 -4.64
CA THR A 389 0.85 -28.57 -6.06
C THR A 389 0.37 -27.15 -6.47
N PRO A 390 0.69 -26.68 -7.70
CA PRO A 390 1.39 -27.39 -8.78
C PRO A 390 2.92 -27.38 -8.68
N PHE A 391 3.53 -26.63 -7.75
CA PHE A 391 4.99 -26.50 -7.66
C PHE A 391 5.68 -27.79 -7.23
N LEU A 392 5.34 -28.30 -6.03
CA LEU A 392 6.02 -29.44 -5.41
C LEU A 392 7.57 -29.35 -5.43
N ALA A 393 8.12 -28.13 -5.36
CA ALA A 393 9.55 -27.86 -5.43
C ALA A 393 10.32 -28.35 -4.20
N LEU A 394 9.67 -28.32 -3.04
CA LEU A 394 10.29 -28.59 -1.74
C LEU A 394 9.57 -29.72 -1.01
N THR A 395 10.33 -30.56 -0.30
CA THR A 395 9.79 -31.43 0.77
C THR A 395 10.17 -30.83 2.12
N PRO A 396 9.22 -30.56 3.04
CA PRO A 396 9.55 -30.11 4.38
C PRO A 396 10.25 -31.23 5.17
N LEU A 397 11.28 -30.86 5.93
CA LEU A 397 12.05 -31.73 6.82
C LEU A 397 12.01 -31.19 8.26
N PRO A 398 12.25 -32.04 9.28
CA PRO A 398 12.32 -31.60 10.68
C PRO A 398 13.36 -30.49 10.90
N GLY A 399 13.11 -29.62 11.88
CA GLY A 399 14.06 -28.57 12.27
C GLY A 399 14.14 -27.36 11.33
N GLY A 400 13.08 -27.06 10.56
CA GLY A 400 13.05 -25.90 9.68
C GLY A 400 13.96 -26.04 8.45
N GLN A 401 14.02 -27.26 7.91
CA GLN A 401 14.79 -27.61 6.73
C GLN A 401 13.85 -28.02 5.59
N TYR A 402 14.34 -27.91 4.35
CA TYR A 402 13.63 -28.32 3.15
C TYR A 402 14.57 -29.07 2.21
N LEU A 403 14.11 -30.17 1.63
CA LEU A 403 14.77 -30.83 0.51
C LEU A 403 14.29 -30.20 -0.80
N LEU A 404 15.20 -29.63 -1.59
CA LEU A 404 14.91 -29.17 -2.94
C LEU A 404 14.77 -30.38 -3.87
N ARG A 405 13.59 -30.59 -4.46
CA ARG A 405 13.25 -31.84 -5.17
C ARG A 405 13.76 -31.93 -6.61
N ALA A 406 14.00 -30.79 -7.27
CA ALA A 406 14.45 -30.66 -8.66
C ALA A 406 15.20 -29.35 -8.84
N ASP A 407 15.83 -29.13 -10.01
CA ASP A 407 16.35 -27.81 -10.34
C ASP A 407 15.19 -26.81 -10.50
N VAL A 408 15.39 -25.57 -10.07
CA VAL A 408 14.35 -24.53 -10.15
C VAL A 408 14.02 -24.15 -11.61
N ARG A 409 14.97 -24.29 -12.54
CA ARG A 409 14.75 -24.03 -13.97
C ARG A 409 13.82 -25.06 -14.59
N ASP A 410 14.11 -26.34 -14.33
CA ASP A 410 13.31 -27.47 -14.84
C ASP A 410 11.89 -27.40 -14.26
N LEU A 411 11.76 -27.14 -12.96
CA LEU A 411 10.48 -26.94 -12.29
C LEU A 411 9.65 -25.78 -12.87
N LEU A 412 10.29 -24.68 -13.26
CA LEU A 412 9.61 -23.56 -13.91
C LEU A 412 9.21 -23.89 -15.37
N ALA A 413 9.97 -24.74 -16.06
CA ALA A 413 9.59 -25.26 -17.37
C ALA A 413 8.37 -26.19 -17.26
N ASP A 414 8.39 -27.18 -16.36
CA ASP A 414 7.28 -28.09 -16.09
C ASP A 414 5.99 -27.33 -15.73
N LEU A 415 6.10 -26.30 -14.88
CA LEU A 415 4.98 -25.45 -14.50
C LEU A 415 4.41 -24.65 -15.68
N ALA A 416 5.28 -24.15 -16.57
CA ALA A 416 4.87 -23.43 -17.77
C ALA A 416 4.16 -24.37 -18.77
N GLU A 417 4.68 -25.58 -18.98
CA GLU A 417 4.04 -26.59 -19.83
C GLU A 417 2.68 -27.03 -19.26
N TYR A 418 2.60 -27.26 -17.95
CA TYR A 418 1.34 -27.56 -17.26
C TYR A 418 0.32 -26.42 -17.44
N ALA A 419 0.73 -25.17 -17.19
CA ALA A 419 -0.13 -24.00 -17.33
C ALA A 419 -0.64 -23.82 -18.76
N GLU A 420 0.21 -24.03 -19.77
CA GLU A 420 -0.18 -24.03 -21.18
C GLU A 420 -1.12 -25.19 -21.54
N GLY A 421 -0.88 -26.39 -21.00
CA GLY A 421 -1.76 -27.54 -21.15
C GLY A 421 -3.13 -27.36 -20.50
N VAL A 422 -3.22 -26.62 -19.39
CA VAL A 422 -4.50 -26.19 -18.79
C VAL A 422 -5.16 -25.10 -19.65
N ARG A 423 -4.41 -24.08 -20.08
CA ARG A 423 -4.91 -22.96 -20.90
C ARG A 423 -5.57 -23.42 -22.19
N ARG A 424 -4.96 -24.40 -22.88
CA ARG A 424 -5.55 -25.02 -24.09
C ARG A 424 -6.92 -25.64 -23.81
N ARG A 425 -7.03 -26.41 -22.71
CA ARG A 425 -8.28 -27.10 -22.31
C ARG A 425 -9.39 -26.14 -21.89
N VAL A 426 -9.05 -25.06 -21.18
CA VAL A 426 -10.04 -24.05 -20.75
C VAL A 426 -10.65 -23.33 -21.97
N ARG A 427 -9.86 -23.03 -23.01
CA ARG A 427 -10.37 -22.39 -24.24
C ARG A 427 -11.34 -23.30 -25.00
N THR A 428 -10.99 -24.57 -25.20
CA THR A 428 -11.86 -25.53 -25.93
C THR A 428 -13.22 -25.74 -25.25
N SER A 429 -13.28 -25.64 -23.91
CA SER A 429 -14.54 -25.70 -23.16
C SER A 429 -15.39 -24.44 -23.29
N GLY A 430 -14.79 -23.28 -23.61
CA GLY A 430 -15.52 -22.04 -23.87
C GLY A 430 -16.16 -22.01 -25.27
N GLU A 431 -15.44 -22.51 -26.27
CA GLU A 431 -15.92 -22.54 -27.67
C GLU A 431 -17.08 -23.51 -27.88
N THR A 432 -17.11 -24.65 -27.16
CA THR A 432 -18.21 -25.63 -27.27
C THR A 432 -19.54 -25.16 -26.69
N VAL A 433 -19.55 -24.12 -25.84
CA VAL A 433 -20.80 -23.52 -25.31
C VAL A 433 -21.39 -22.49 -26.30
N GLY A 434 -20.58 -21.93 -27.20
CA GLY A 434 -21.04 -20.96 -28.21
C GLY A 434 -21.69 -21.57 -29.47
N ALA A 435 -21.60 -22.89 -29.66
CA ALA A 435 -22.07 -23.60 -30.86
C ALA A 435 -23.42 -24.33 -30.68
N ARG A 436 -24.18 -24.02 -29.61
CA ARG A 436 -25.53 -24.54 -29.35
C ARG A 436 -26.47 -23.44 -28.84
N VAL A 437 -26.90 -22.59 -29.77
CA VAL A 437 -28.14 -21.78 -29.69
C VAL A 437 -28.83 -21.91 -31.05
#